data_AF-A0A0B8P877-F1
#
_entry.id   AF-A0A0B8P877-F1
#
_cell.length_a   1.000
_cell.length_b   1.000
_cell.length_c   1.000
_cell.angle_alpha   90.00
_cell.angle_beta   90.00
_cell.angle_gamma   90.00
#
_symmetry.space_group_name_H-M   'P 1'
#
loop_
_entity.id
_entity.type
_entity.pdbx_description
1 polymer ?
#
loop_
_entity_poly.entity_id
_entity_poly.type
_entity_poly.pdbx_seq_one_letter_code
_entity_poly.pdbx_strand_id
1 'polypeptide(L)'
;MLGGKSETTYVDRGQEYDVYLRGDENSFNNIADLSQIYLRTINGDLITLDSVAHIDEVASAIRLSHYNKQKSITVKANLVEGATLGDALDFLDQKAIELLPSDISVNYSGESKDFKENQSSIAIVFALALLVAYLVLAAQFESFINRWW
;
A
#
# COMPACT_ATOMS: atom_id res chain seq x y z
N MET A 1 -16.21 -2.20 18.28
CA MET A 1 -15.90 -1.54 19.56
C MET A 1 -16.82 -0.34 19.71
N LEU A 2 -17.63 -0.29 20.77
CA LEU A 2 -18.43 0.89 21.08
C LEU A 2 -17.49 2.07 21.35
N GLY A 3 -17.71 3.18 20.67
CA GLY A 3 -16.86 4.36 20.82
C GLY A 3 -16.88 4.91 22.25
N GLY A 4 -15.72 5.27 22.78
CA GLY A 4 -15.64 6.00 24.05
C GLY A 4 -15.90 7.49 23.85
N LYS A 5 -16.48 8.14 24.86
CA LYS A 5 -16.60 9.60 24.90
C LYS A 5 -15.57 10.17 25.86
N SER A 6 -14.79 11.15 25.40
CA SER A 6 -13.97 11.97 26.28
C SER A 6 -14.89 12.94 27.01
N GLU A 7 -14.87 12.92 28.34
CA GLU A 7 -15.72 13.79 29.16
C GLU A 7 -14.93 14.90 29.85
N THR A 8 -13.71 14.62 30.26
CA THR A 8 -12.86 15.56 31.01
C THR A 8 -11.39 15.17 30.92
N THR A 9 -10.51 16.04 31.38
CA THR A 9 -9.09 15.74 31.60
C THR A 9 -8.78 15.66 33.09
N TYR A 10 -7.69 14.96 33.43
CA TYR A 10 -7.17 14.79 34.78
C TYR A 10 -5.67 15.04 34.79
N VAL A 11 -5.17 15.83 35.74
CA VAL A 11 -3.75 16.15 35.85
C VAL A 11 -3.11 15.31 36.96
N ASP A 12 -2.12 14.49 36.60
CA ASP A 12 -1.26 13.76 37.53
C ASP A 12 0.21 14.06 37.23
N ARG A 13 0.98 14.41 38.26
CA ARG A 13 2.43 14.73 38.16
C ARG A 13 2.79 15.73 37.04
N GLY A 14 1.93 16.71 36.79
CA GLY A 14 2.13 17.75 35.78
C GLY A 14 1.89 17.29 34.33
N GLN A 15 1.33 16.10 34.13
CA GLN A 15 0.89 15.59 32.84
C GLN A 15 -0.65 15.57 32.84
N GLU A 16 -1.26 16.03 31.75
CA GLU A 16 -2.70 16.01 31.54
C GLU A 16 -3.10 14.74 30.80
N TYR A 17 -4.08 14.02 31.32
CA TYR A 17 -4.60 12.78 30.78
C TYR A 17 -6.08 12.94 30.40
N ASP A 18 -6.46 12.46 29.23
CA ASP A 18 -7.86 12.36 28.84
C ASP A 18 -8.58 11.26 29.62
N VAL A 19 -9.75 11.57 30.16
CA VAL A 19 -10.63 10.60 30.83
C VAL A 19 -11.74 10.19 29.86
N TYR A 20 -11.69 8.94 29.42
CA TYR A 20 -12.70 8.34 28.56
C TYR A 20 -13.69 7.51 29.37
N LEU A 21 -14.98 7.77 29.20
CA LEU A 21 -16.02 6.83 29.59
C LEU A 21 -16.26 5.85 28.45
N ARG A 22 -16.18 4.55 28.76
CA ARG A 22 -16.42 3.44 27.83
C ARG A 22 -17.26 2.39 28.53
N GLY A 23 -18.14 1.73 27.76
CA GLY A 23 -18.75 0.48 28.21
C GLY A 23 -17.69 -0.61 28.33
N ASP A 24 -17.94 -1.61 29.18
CA ASP A 24 -17.05 -2.77 29.31
C ASP A 24 -16.94 -3.51 27.97
N GLU A 25 -15.73 -3.62 27.43
CA GLU A 25 -15.48 -4.24 26.13
C GLU A 25 -15.90 -5.72 26.13
N ASN A 26 -15.84 -6.41 27.28
CA ASN A 26 -16.27 -7.80 27.39
C ASN A 26 -17.79 -7.98 27.30
N SER A 27 -18.55 -6.91 27.52
CA SER A 27 -20.01 -6.93 27.50
C SER A 27 -20.59 -6.72 26.10
N PHE A 28 -19.76 -6.41 25.08
CA PHE A 28 -20.22 -6.09 23.72
C PHE A 28 -19.39 -6.78 22.63
N ASN A 29 -19.37 -8.11 22.66
CA ASN A 29 -18.60 -8.92 21.72
C ASN A 29 -19.42 -9.41 20.52
N ASN A 30 -20.74 -9.48 20.67
CA ASN A 30 -21.66 -9.94 19.64
C ASN A 30 -22.71 -8.87 19.32
N ILE A 31 -23.31 -8.97 18.13
CA ILE A 31 -24.41 -8.08 17.70
C ILE A 31 -25.61 -8.18 18.64
N ALA A 32 -25.88 -9.39 19.18
CA ALA A 32 -26.94 -9.61 20.15
C ALA A 32 -26.74 -8.81 21.44
N ASP A 33 -25.51 -8.49 21.82
CA ASP A 33 -25.21 -7.74 23.05
C ASP A 33 -25.62 -6.27 22.93
N LEU A 34 -25.79 -5.75 21.71
CA LEU A 34 -26.29 -4.39 21.48
C LEU A 34 -27.75 -4.22 21.93
N SER A 35 -28.51 -5.31 22.07
CA SER A 35 -29.84 -5.29 22.68
C SER A 35 -29.83 -4.93 24.17
N GLN A 36 -28.67 -5.02 24.84
CA GLN A 36 -28.49 -4.64 26.24
C GLN A 36 -28.31 -3.13 26.43
N ILE A 37 -28.23 -2.36 25.34
CA ILE A 37 -28.14 -0.90 25.39
C ILE A 37 -29.54 -0.32 25.54
N TYR A 38 -29.82 0.22 26.72
CA TYR A 38 -31.06 0.92 27.03
C TYR A 38 -30.96 2.41 26.72
N LEU A 39 -31.95 2.92 26.00
CA LEU A 39 -32.16 4.32 25.69
C LEU A 39 -33.38 4.81 26.45
N ARG A 40 -33.29 6.00 27.05
CA ARG A 40 -34.42 6.62 27.73
C ARG A 40 -35.17 7.52 26.75
N THR A 41 -36.47 7.28 26.63
CA THR A 41 -37.37 8.14 25.83
C THR A 41 -37.64 9.46 26.55
N ILE A 42 -38.13 10.45 25.81
CA ILE A 42 -38.59 11.74 26.38
C ILE A 42 -39.67 11.57 27.46
N ASN A 43 -40.44 10.48 27.38
CA ASN A 43 -41.51 10.16 28.32
C ASN A 43 -40.99 9.42 29.57
N GLY A 44 -39.70 9.11 29.62
CA GLY A 44 -39.05 8.45 30.75
C GLY A 44 -38.94 6.93 30.61
N ASP A 45 -39.66 6.32 29.67
CA ASP A 45 -39.61 4.87 29.41
C ASP A 45 -38.24 4.45 28.88
N LEU A 46 -37.81 3.24 29.24
CA LEU A 46 -36.59 2.62 28.73
C LEU A 46 -36.94 1.71 27.56
N ILE A 47 -36.28 1.94 26.42
CA ILE A 47 -36.37 1.10 25.23
C ILE A 47 -34.98 0.61 24.85
N THR A 48 -34.87 -0.53 24.18
CA THR A 48 -33.59 -1.11 23.76
C THR A 48 -33.17 -0.59 22.38
N LEU A 49 -31.87 -0.54 22.10
CA LEU A 49 -31.32 -0.01 20.85
C LEU A 49 -31.82 -0.74 19.59
N ASP A 50 -32.03 -2.06 19.68
CA ASP A 50 -32.55 -2.91 18.59
C ASP A 50 -34.01 -2.58 18.21
N SER A 51 -34.78 -1.96 19.11
CA SER A 51 -36.15 -1.53 18.83
C SER A 51 -36.25 -0.31 17.90
N VAL A 52 -35.15 0.44 17.75
CA VAL A 52 -35.10 1.70 16.99
C VAL A 52 -34.09 1.69 15.84
N ALA A 53 -33.18 0.73 15.81
CA ALA A 53 -32.13 0.63 14.79
C ALA A 53 -31.96 -0.82 14.31
N HIS A 54 -31.73 -0.99 13.02
CA HIS A 54 -31.31 -2.26 12.43
C HIS A 54 -29.78 -2.29 12.33
N ILE A 55 -29.17 -3.40 12.72
CA ILE A 55 -27.72 -3.57 12.72
C ILE A 55 -27.37 -4.71 11.77
N ASP A 56 -26.69 -4.37 10.68
CA ASP A 56 -26.22 -5.33 9.69
C ASP A 56 -24.72 -5.56 9.83
N GLU A 57 -24.30 -6.83 9.90
CA GLU A 57 -22.90 -7.19 9.82
C GLU A 57 -22.45 -7.19 8.36
N VAL A 58 -21.55 -6.26 8.01
CA VAL A 58 -20.98 -6.19 6.67
C VAL A 58 -19.48 -6.38 6.72
N ALA A 59 -18.99 -7.34 5.93
CA ALA A 59 -17.56 -7.47 5.68
C ALA A 59 -17.11 -6.28 4.83
N SER A 60 -16.21 -5.46 5.37
CA SER A 60 -15.65 -4.30 4.68
C SER A 60 -14.13 -4.28 4.80
N ALA A 61 -13.47 -3.69 3.80
CA ALA A 61 -12.03 -3.54 3.82
C ALA A 61 -11.63 -2.55 4.94
N ILE A 62 -10.81 -3.00 5.88
CA ILE A 62 -10.32 -2.18 7.00
C ILE A 62 -9.52 -0.96 6.48
N ARG A 63 -8.91 -1.08 5.29
CA ARG A 63 -8.19 0.02 4.62
C ARG A 63 -8.42 -0.02 3.12
N LEU A 64 -8.69 1.15 2.54
CA LEU A 64 -8.63 1.37 1.09
C LEU A 64 -7.30 2.01 0.73
N SER A 65 -6.35 1.17 0.31
CA SER A 65 -5.06 1.64 -0.18
C SER A 65 -5.21 2.32 -1.54
N HIS A 66 -4.43 3.39 -1.73
CA HIS A 66 -4.35 4.10 -2.99
C HIS A 66 -2.89 4.21 -3.41
N TYR A 67 -2.62 4.05 -4.70
CA TYR A 67 -1.34 4.32 -5.34
C TYR A 67 -1.58 5.21 -6.55
N ASN A 68 -0.81 6.30 -6.68
CA ASN A 68 -1.03 7.30 -7.72
C ASN A 68 -2.50 7.77 -7.87
N LYS A 69 -3.18 7.98 -6.73
CA LYS A 69 -4.59 8.40 -6.63
C LYS A 69 -5.62 7.37 -7.15
N GLN A 70 -5.20 6.15 -7.47
CA GLN A 70 -6.07 5.05 -7.86
C GLN A 70 -6.14 4.02 -6.74
N LYS A 71 -7.30 3.36 -6.57
CA LYS A 71 -7.44 2.25 -5.62
C LYS A 71 -6.45 1.15 -5.99
N SER A 72 -5.71 0.66 -5.01
CA SER A 72 -4.64 -0.31 -5.28
C SER A 72 -4.61 -1.42 -4.24
N ILE A 73 -4.08 -2.56 -4.68
CA ILE A 73 -3.72 -3.68 -3.82
C ILE A 73 -2.21 -3.85 -3.95
N THR A 74 -1.50 -3.72 -2.83
CA THR A 74 -0.04 -3.92 -2.82
C THR A 74 0.26 -5.40 -2.62
N VAL A 75 0.90 -6.01 -3.62
CA VAL A 75 1.44 -7.36 -3.52
C VAL A 75 2.93 -7.26 -3.22
N LYS A 76 3.40 -8.06 -2.25
CA LYS A 76 4.81 -8.17 -1.89
C LYS A 76 5.21 -9.63 -1.94
N ALA A 77 6.38 -9.91 -2.47
CA ALA A 77 6.95 -11.25 -2.54
C ALA A 77 8.47 -11.17 -2.39
N ASN A 78 9.06 -12.26 -1.92
CA ASN A 78 10.50 -12.45 -1.92
C ASN A 78 10.92 -13.25 -3.16
N LEU A 79 12.15 -13.05 -3.61
CA LEU A 79 12.74 -13.85 -4.68
C LEU A 79 13.03 -15.27 -4.17
N VAL A 80 12.81 -16.25 -5.05
CA VAL A 80 13.26 -17.63 -4.82
C VAL A 80 14.77 -17.72 -5.04
N GLU A 81 15.42 -18.70 -4.40
CA GLU A 81 16.86 -18.88 -4.51
C GLU A 81 17.28 -19.10 -5.98
N GLY A 82 18.28 -18.35 -6.42
CA GLY A 82 18.79 -18.40 -7.79
C GLY A 82 18.01 -17.59 -8.84
N ALA A 83 16.85 -17.02 -8.50
CA ALA A 83 16.13 -16.11 -9.41
C ALA A 83 16.64 -14.67 -9.28
N THR A 84 16.76 -13.97 -10.40
CA THR A 84 17.06 -12.53 -10.40
C THR A 84 15.78 -11.72 -10.23
N LEU A 85 15.93 -10.45 -9.82
CA LEU A 85 14.81 -9.51 -9.78
C LEU A 85 14.18 -9.33 -11.17
N GLY A 86 14.98 -9.31 -12.23
CA GLY A 86 14.48 -9.21 -13.61
C GLY A 86 13.57 -10.38 -13.98
N ASP A 87 14.01 -11.61 -13.71
CA ASP A 87 13.24 -12.82 -14.02
C ASP A 87 11.88 -12.82 -13.31
N ALA A 88 11.87 -12.41 -12.03
CA ALA A 88 10.64 -12.33 -11.25
C ALA A 88 9.68 -11.25 -11.77
N LEU A 89 10.19 -10.09 -12.20
CA LEU A 89 9.37 -9.02 -12.75
C LEU A 89 8.80 -9.40 -14.12
N ASP A 90 9.59 -10.06 -14.97
CA ASP A 90 9.13 -10.51 -16.28
C ASP A 90 8.10 -11.64 -16.16
N PHE A 91 8.26 -12.53 -15.18
CA PHE A 91 7.24 -13.51 -14.81
C PHE A 91 5.94 -12.84 -14.34
N LEU A 92 6.04 -11.81 -13.49
CA LEU A 92 4.87 -11.05 -13.03
C LEU A 92 4.17 -10.32 -14.17
N ASP A 93 4.93 -9.69 -15.08
CA ASP A 93 4.36 -9.02 -16.26
C ASP A 93 3.60 -10.01 -17.15
N GLN A 94 4.14 -11.21 -17.39
CA GLN A 94 3.46 -12.26 -18.15
C GLN A 94 2.17 -12.72 -17.47
N LYS A 95 2.21 -12.95 -16.15
CA LYS A 95 1.04 -13.40 -15.39
C LYS A 95 -0.02 -12.30 -15.28
N ALA A 96 0.40 -11.05 -15.18
CA ALA A 96 -0.51 -9.91 -15.18
C ALA A 96 -1.31 -9.85 -16.48
N ILE A 97 -0.66 -10.04 -17.64
CA ILE A 97 -1.34 -10.05 -18.95
C ILE A 97 -2.35 -11.19 -19.06
N GLU A 98 -2.03 -12.36 -18.49
CA GLU A 98 -2.90 -13.55 -18.54
C GLU A 98 -4.11 -13.45 -17.61
N LEU A 99 -3.91 -12.94 -16.40
CA LEU A 99 -4.89 -13.03 -15.32
C LEU A 99 -5.71 -11.76 -15.11
N LEU A 100 -5.19 -10.59 -15.50
CA LEU A 100 -5.83 -9.33 -15.18
C LEU A 100 -6.74 -8.85 -16.33
N PRO A 101 -7.96 -8.38 -16.01
CA PRO A 101 -8.80 -7.70 -16.98
C PRO A 101 -8.18 -6.35 -17.40
N SER A 102 -8.59 -5.85 -18.55
CA SER A 102 -8.00 -4.66 -19.22
C SER A 102 -8.16 -3.34 -18.46
N ASP A 103 -9.04 -3.30 -17.45
CA ASP A 103 -9.29 -2.14 -16.60
C ASP A 103 -8.34 -2.05 -15.39
N ILE A 104 -7.51 -3.08 -15.17
CA ILE A 104 -6.52 -3.10 -14.09
C ILE A 104 -5.14 -2.79 -14.67
N SER A 105 -4.44 -1.85 -14.03
CA SER A 105 -3.04 -1.54 -14.33
C SER A 105 -2.11 -2.04 -13.24
N VAL A 106 -0.94 -2.53 -13.64
CA VAL A 106 0.13 -2.95 -12.73
C VAL A 106 1.18 -1.85 -12.68
N ASN A 107 1.61 -1.49 -11.47
CA ASN A 107 2.67 -0.52 -11.24
C ASN A 107 3.66 -1.07 -10.23
N TYR A 108 4.95 -0.82 -10.47
CA TYR A 108 6.04 -1.21 -9.59
C TYR A 108 6.41 -0.09 -8.62
N SER A 109 6.98 -0.44 -7.47
CA SER A 109 7.44 0.51 -6.45
C SER A 109 8.75 0.05 -5.82
N GLY A 110 9.53 0.99 -5.29
CA GLY A 110 10.84 0.73 -4.70
C GLY A 110 11.84 0.15 -5.71
N GLU A 111 12.62 -0.84 -5.29
CA GLU A 111 13.69 -1.44 -6.09
C GLU A 111 13.20 -1.99 -7.43
N SER A 112 12.00 -2.60 -7.47
CA SER A 112 11.41 -3.08 -8.72
C SER A 112 11.14 -1.96 -9.72
N LYS A 113 10.75 -0.78 -9.23
CA LYS A 113 10.53 0.40 -10.07
C LYS A 113 11.86 0.92 -10.60
N ASP A 114 12.84 1.09 -9.72
CA ASP A 114 14.18 1.57 -10.09
C ASP A 114 14.82 0.64 -11.13
N PHE A 115 14.63 -0.67 -10.98
CA PHE A 115 15.11 -1.65 -11.96
C PHE A 115 14.47 -1.44 -13.35
N LYS A 116 13.14 -1.33 -13.44
CA LYS A 116 12.43 -1.12 -14.71
C LYS A 116 12.75 0.23 -15.35
N GLU A 117 12.92 1.30 -14.56
CA GLU A 117 13.27 2.63 -15.09
C GLU A 117 14.72 2.69 -15.58
N ASN A 118 15.67 2.08 -14.85
CA ASN A 118 17.09 2.17 -15.17
C ASN A 118 17.56 1.23 -16.29
N GLN A 119 16.82 0.16 -16.58
CA GLN A 119 17.22 -0.85 -17.59
C GLN A 119 17.49 -0.23 -18.97
N SER A 120 16.68 0.74 -19.41
CA SER A 120 16.85 1.39 -20.72
C SER A 120 18.07 2.31 -20.80
N SER A 121 18.42 2.97 -19.69
CA SER A 121 19.52 3.94 -19.63
C SER A 121 20.89 3.27 -19.78
N ILE A 122 21.04 2.05 -19.30
CA ILE A 122 22.32 1.31 -19.34
C ILE A 122 22.78 1.07 -20.78
N ALA A 123 21.87 0.63 -21.66
CA ALA A 123 22.22 0.35 -23.06
C ALA A 123 22.66 1.62 -23.81
N ILE A 124 21.99 2.74 -23.54
CA ILE A 124 22.32 4.04 -24.14
C ILE A 124 23.69 4.53 -23.67
N VAL A 125 23.96 4.45 -22.37
CA VAL A 125 25.26 4.85 -21.79
C VAL A 125 26.38 3.96 -22.33
N PHE A 126 26.16 2.65 -22.46
CA PHE A 126 27.15 1.73 -23.03
C PHE A 126 27.45 2.05 -24.50
N ALA A 127 26.43 2.30 -25.32
CA ALA A 127 26.60 2.70 -26.72
C ALA A 127 27.34 4.05 -26.83
N LEU A 128 27.02 5.01 -25.96
CA LEU A 128 27.70 6.31 -25.90
C LEU A 128 29.17 6.12 -25.50
N ALA A 129 29.47 5.27 -24.52
CA ALA A 129 30.82 4.96 -24.08
C ALA A 129 31.66 4.35 -25.22
N LEU A 130 31.09 3.40 -25.98
CA LEU A 130 31.73 2.83 -27.17
C LEU A 130 31.99 3.90 -28.25
N LEU A 131 31.01 4.77 -28.49
CA LEU A 131 31.15 5.87 -29.44
C LEU A 131 32.28 6.82 -29.03
N VAL A 132 32.34 7.23 -27.76
CA VAL A 132 33.40 8.10 -27.24
C VAL A 132 34.75 7.40 -27.32
N ALA A 133 34.86 6.14 -26.92
CA ALA A 133 36.10 5.37 -27.02
C ALA A 133 36.60 5.30 -28.47
N TYR A 134 35.68 5.06 -29.42
CA TYR A 134 35.99 5.08 -30.85
C TYR A 134 36.49 6.45 -31.33
N LEU A 135 35.83 7.54 -30.94
CA LEU A 135 36.24 8.91 -31.31
C LEU A 135 37.61 9.27 -30.74
N VAL A 136 37.90 8.87 -29.49
CA VAL A 136 39.20 9.10 -28.86
C VAL A 136 40.31 8.35 -29.60
N LEU A 137 40.08 7.08 -29.95
CA LEU A 137 41.04 6.31 -30.76
C LEU A 137 41.24 6.95 -32.14
N ALA A 138 40.16 7.34 -32.82
CA ALA A 138 40.24 7.99 -34.13
C ALA A 138 41.03 9.31 -34.09
N ALA A 139 40.84 10.11 -33.03
CA ALA A 139 41.59 11.35 -32.82
C ALA A 139 43.08 11.11 -32.51
N GLN A 140 43.41 10.07 -31.75
CA GLN A 140 44.79 9.72 -31.40
C GLN A 140 45.61 9.26 -32.62
N PHE A 141 44.99 8.54 -33.55
CA PHE A 141 45.68 7.98 -34.72
C PHE A 141 45.67 8.90 -35.96
N GLU A 142 45.14 10.13 -35.86
CA GLU A 142 44.95 11.08 -36.98
C GLU A 142 44.36 10.45 -38.26
N SER A 143 43.62 9.34 -38.13
CA SER A 143 43.11 8.59 -39.27
C SER A 143 41.91 7.75 -38.89
N PHE A 144 40.79 7.98 -39.58
CA PHE A 144 39.56 7.20 -39.43
C PHE A 144 39.67 5.79 -40.03
N ILE A 145 40.77 5.45 -40.73
CA ILE A 145 40.89 4.25 -41.55
C ILE A 145 42.14 3.42 -41.27
N ASN A 146 43.16 3.92 -40.53
CA ASN A 146 44.39 3.15 -40.39
C ASN A 146 44.36 2.11 -39.26
N ARG A 147 43.76 0.97 -39.63
CA ARG A 147 44.27 -0.40 -39.56
C ARG A 147 44.62 -0.95 -38.17
N TRP A 148 43.59 -1.53 -37.56
CA TRP A 148 43.70 -2.67 -36.65
C TRP A 148 44.38 -3.87 -37.36
N TRP A 149 45.70 -3.94 -37.24
CA TRP A 149 46.50 -5.16 -37.13
C TRP A 149 47.43 -4.98 -35.93
#